data_AF-A0A2N0NEW2-F1
#
_entry.id   AF-A0A2N0NEW2-F1
#
_cell.length_a   1.000
_cell.length_b   1.000
_cell.length_c   1.000
_cell.angle_alpha   90.00
_cell.angle_beta   90.00
_cell.angle_gamma   90.00
#
_symmetry.space_group_name_H-M   'P 1'
#
loop_
_entity.id
_entity.type
_entity.pdbx_description
1 polymer ?
#
loop_
_entity_poly.entity_id
_entity_poly.type
_entity_poly.pdbx_seq_one_letter_code
_entity_poly.pdbx_strand_id
1 'polypeptide(L)'
;INHYLAPIVDELLELWRGWRVPKTYHYPDGLDIKVALIVGSSDIPATRKLFGHGSALMKCHRCEKRSVYSEEYRKNHYGGVHTYELSNAESHRKHAYEWLQCNSKNSRENHFKEYGIRWSELLRLPYMDPIRFAVVDPMHCLFLGVAKWIIKSIFVSQGKLSMEQLRVAQNRMDHVKLPSDIGRIPPKIAIGSDGFSNLTADQWKTFIMIYSTAILWDMLDDNDRKILGYFVRACNLLVTRIITEDDLKEAQERLKDMAYLIENTYGPEFITSNIHL
;
A
#
# COMPACT_ATOMS: atom_id res chain seq x y z
N ILE A 1 -20.87 -2.48 2.75
CA ILE A 1 -20.49 -2.06 1.40
C ILE A 1 -21.22 -2.85 0.32
N ASN A 2 -21.40 -4.17 0.48
CA ASN A 2 -22.12 -5.02 -0.48
C ASN A 2 -23.47 -4.48 -0.96
N HIS A 3 -24.35 -4.00 -0.07
CA HIS A 3 -25.63 -3.39 -0.49
C HIS A 3 -25.48 -2.18 -1.44
N TYR A 4 -24.39 -1.42 -1.33
CA TYR A 4 -24.08 -0.32 -2.23
C TYR A 4 -23.43 -0.78 -3.54
N LEU A 5 -22.69 -1.89 -3.51
CA LEU A 5 -22.01 -2.45 -4.68
C LEU A 5 -22.96 -3.26 -5.56
N ALA A 6 -23.99 -3.89 -4.98
CA ALA A 6 -24.91 -4.75 -5.71
C ALA A 6 -25.49 -4.13 -7.00
N PRO A 7 -26.10 -2.93 -6.99
CA PRO A 7 -26.62 -2.32 -8.22
C PRO A 7 -25.52 -1.98 -9.23
N ILE A 8 -24.35 -1.54 -8.77
CA ILE A 8 -23.18 -1.26 -9.63
C ILE A 8 -22.71 -2.55 -10.31
N VAL A 9 -22.67 -3.66 -9.57
CA VAL A 9 -22.28 -4.97 -10.09
C VAL A 9 -23.31 -5.50 -11.07
N ASP A 10 -24.60 -5.25 -10.86
CA ASP A 10 -25.66 -5.61 -11.81
C ASP A 10 -25.43 -4.92 -13.17
N GLU A 11 -25.17 -3.61 -13.17
CA GLU A 11 -24.84 -2.85 -14.39
C GLU A 11 -23.54 -3.37 -15.05
N LEU A 12 -22.50 -3.64 -14.26
CA LEU A 12 -21.23 -4.18 -14.79
C LEU A 12 -21.39 -5.57 -15.41
N LEU A 13 -22.32 -6.40 -14.92
CA LEU A 13 -22.62 -7.70 -15.52
C LEU A 13 -23.31 -7.55 -16.88
N GLU A 14 -24.20 -6.57 -17.03
CA GLU A 14 -24.82 -6.24 -18.32
C GLU A 14 -23.76 -5.74 -19.32
N LEU A 15 -22.95 -4.77 -18.89
CA LEU A 15 -21.88 -4.21 -19.73
C LEU A 15 -20.82 -5.25 -20.10
N TRP A 16 -20.58 -6.27 -19.26
CA TRP A 16 -19.68 -7.37 -19.57
C TRP A 16 -20.22 -8.29 -20.68
N ARG A 17 -21.54 -8.53 -20.70
CA ARG A 17 -22.20 -9.28 -21.79
C ARG A 17 -22.08 -8.53 -23.11
N GLY A 18 -22.13 -7.21 -23.04
CA GLY A 18 -21.95 -6.28 -24.14
C GLY A 18 -23.13 -5.33 -24.26
N TRP A 19 -22.85 -4.10 -24.65
CA TRP A 19 -23.86 -3.06 -24.84
C TRP A 19 -23.64 -2.34 -26.17
N ARG A 20 -24.73 -2.15 -26.92
CA ARG A 20 -24.73 -1.35 -28.14
C ARG A 20 -24.95 0.11 -27.77
N VAL A 21 -23.88 0.89 -27.79
CA VAL A 21 -23.95 2.34 -27.73
C VAL A 21 -24.76 2.84 -28.94
N PRO A 22 -25.79 3.67 -28.74
CA PRO A 22 -26.55 4.27 -29.84
C PRO A 22 -25.67 5.09 -30.79
N LYS A 23 -26.25 5.44 -31.94
CA LYS A 23 -25.58 6.26 -32.96
C LYS A 23 -25.06 7.57 -32.35
N THR A 24 -23.81 7.90 -32.65
CA THR A 24 -23.20 9.18 -32.29
C THR A 24 -22.71 9.89 -33.54
N TYR A 25 -22.33 11.17 -33.44
CA TYR A 25 -21.79 11.93 -34.57
C TYR A 25 -20.57 11.24 -35.23
N HIS A 26 -19.68 10.64 -34.43
CA HIS A 26 -18.51 9.92 -34.93
C HIS A 26 -18.78 8.45 -35.29
N TYR A 27 -19.88 7.86 -34.80
CA TYR A 27 -20.24 6.47 -35.04
C TYR A 27 -21.72 6.39 -35.49
N PRO A 28 -22.02 6.66 -36.78
CA PRO A 28 -23.39 6.75 -37.30
C PRO A 28 -24.14 5.41 -37.31
N ASP A 29 -23.44 4.30 -37.13
CA ASP A 29 -24.05 2.97 -36.98
C ASP A 29 -24.22 2.56 -35.51
N GLY A 30 -23.69 3.32 -34.57
CA GLY A 30 -23.53 2.92 -33.17
C GLY A 30 -22.25 2.10 -32.95
N LEU A 31 -22.00 1.69 -31.71
CA LEU A 31 -20.77 1.01 -31.31
C LEU A 31 -21.07 -0.09 -30.30
N ASP A 32 -20.60 -1.32 -30.55
CA ASP A 32 -20.65 -2.37 -29.53
C ASP A 32 -19.47 -2.23 -28.57
N ILE A 33 -19.76 -2.20 -27.27
CA ILE A 33 -18.75 -2.14 -26.23
C ILE A 33 -18.92 -3.27 -25.22
N LYS A 34 -17.81 -3.63 -24.57
CA LYS A 34 -17.80 -4.40 -23.33
C LYS A 34 -17.02 -3.64 -22.27
N VAL A 35 -17.49 -3.68 -21.04
CA VAL A 35 -16.82 -3.01 -19.91
C VAL A 35 -16.41 -4.06 -18.87
N ALA A 36 -15.19 -3.92 -18.36
CA ALA A 36 -14.67 -4.76 -17.28
C ALA A 36 -14.04 -3.88 -16.19
N LEU A 37 -14.35 -4.19 -14.93
CA LEU A 37 -13.69 -3.60 -13.77
C LEU A 37 -12.41 -4.39 -13.44
N ILE A 38 -11.25 -3.82 -13.76
CA ILE A 38 -9.96 -4.54 -13.67
C ILE A 38 -9.16 -4.16 -12.42
N VAL A 39 -9.31 -2.96 -11.86
CA VAL A 39 -8.45 -2.50 -10.77
C VAL A 39 -9.26 -1.77 -9.70
N GLY A 40 -9.12 -2.20 -8.44
CA GLY A 40 -9.55 -1.45 -7.27
C GLY A 40 -8.34 -0.86 -6.55
N SER A 41 -8.17 0.46 -6.67
CA SER A 41 -7.10 1.21 -6.00
C SER A 41 -7.70 2.14 -4.94
N SER A 42 -7.32 1.91 -3.69
CA SER A 42 -7.71 2.74 -2.55
C SER A 42 -6.75 2.47 -1.39
N ASP A 43 -6.95 3.14 -0.25
CA ASP A 43 -6.21 2.78 0.96
C ASP A 43 -6.40 1.29 1.31
N ILE A 44 -5.46 0.73 2.10
CA ILE A 44 -5.47 -0.69 2.42
C ILE A 44 -6.79 -1.10 3.09
N PRO A 45 -7.31 -0.41 4.12
CA PRO A 45 -8.58 -0.79 4.73
C PRO A 45 -9.77 -0.83 3.76
N ALA A 46 -9.89 0.13 2.84
CA ALA A 46 -10.95 0.17 1.84
C ALA A 46 -10.80 -0.96 0.82
N THR A 47 -9.59 -1.16 0.31
CA THR A 47 -9.27 -2.26 -0.63
C THR A 47 -9.63 -3.61 -0.01
N ARG A 48 -9.28 -3.84 1.26
CA ARG A 48 -9.64 -5.10 1.95
C ARG A 48 -11.15 -5.31 2.02
N LYS A 49 -11.90 -4.27 2.40
CA LYS A 49 -13.38 -4.36 2.46
C LYS A 49 -14.00 -4.57 1.09
N LEU A 50 -13.47 -3.93 0.05
CA LEU A 50 -13.97 -4.00 -1.32
C LEU A 50 -13.87 -5.41 -1.90
N PHE A 51 -12.74 -6.10 -1.67
CA PHE A 51 -12.48 -7.43 -2.21
C PHE A 51 -12.79 -8.58 -1.23
N GLY A 52 -13.34 -8.27 -0.05
CA GLY A 52 -13.72 -9.29 0.94
C GLY A 52 -12.52 -9.89 1.70
N HIS A 53 -11.41 -9.17 1.78
CA HIS A 53 -10.24 -9.59 2.56
C HIS A 53 -10.32 -9.16 4.02
N GLY A 54 -9.63 -9.91 4.87
CA GLY A 54 -9.41 -9.59 6.27
C GLY A 54 -8.48 -8.40 6.47
N SER A 55 -8.43 -7.94 7.72
CA SER A 55 -7.55 -6.85 8.14
C SER A 55 -6.09 -7.14 7.77
N ALA A 56 -5.37 -6.09 7.38
CA ALA A 56 -3.92 -6.15 7.19
C ALA A 56 -3.17 -6.48 8.50
N LEU A 57 -3.82 -6.42 9.66
CA LEU A 57 -3.28 -6.90 10.95
C LEU A 57 -3.47 -8.41 11.17
N MET A 58 -3.98 -9.15 10.19
CA MET A 58 -4.19 -10.60 10.30
C MET A 58 -3.46 -11.38 9.20
N LYS A 59 -3.66 -10.96 7.95
CA LYS A 59 -3.16 -11.70 6.77
C LYS A 59 -2.89 -10.74 5.61
N CYS A 60 -1.90 -11.06 4.78
CA CYS A 60 -1.74 -10.45 3.48
C CYS A 60 -2.93 -10.79 2.55
N HIS A 61 -3.27 -9.90 1.61
CA HIS A 61 -4.31 -10.20 0.60
C HIS A 61 -3.73 -10.79 -0.68
N ARG A 62 -2.39 -10.73 -0.83
CA ARG A 62 -1.68 -11.19 -2.02
C ARG A 62 -1.03 -12.56 -1.81
N CYS A 63 -0.59 -12.86 -0.61
CA CYS A 63 0.04 -14.12 -0.27
C CYS A 63 -0.57 -14.76 0.99
N GLU A 64 -0.20 -16.00 1.25
CA GLU A 64 -0.71 -16.77 2.40
C GLU A 64 -0.15 -16.31 3.76
N LYS A 65 0.80 -15.37 3.78
CA LYS A 65 1.46 -14.91 5.01
C LYS A 65 0.46 -14.27 5.98
N ARG A 66 0.46 -14.78 7.22
CA ARG A 66 -0.24 -14.19 8.37
C ARG A 66 0.72 -13.34 9.19
N SER A 67 0.17 -12.32 9.83
CA SER A 67 0.94 -11.56 10.80
C SER A 67 1.12 -12.35 12.09
N VAL A 68 2.22 -12.10 12.78
CA VAL A 68 2.51 -12.63 14.11
C VAL A 68 2.31 -11.51 15.12
N TYR A 69 1.74 -11.84 16.28
CA TYR A 69 1.60 -10.89 17.39
C TYR A 69 2.82 -10.95 18.30
N SER A 70 3.49 -9.82 18.50
CA SER A 70 4.56 -9.67 19.46
C SER A 70 4.00 -9.16 20.78
N GLU A 71 4.14 -9.94 21.85
CA GLU A 71 3.74 -9.55 23.22
C GLU A 71 4.60 -8.40 23.75
N GLU A 72 5.92 -8.44 23.46
CA GLU A 72 6.88 -7.42 23.88
C GLU A 72 6.52 -6.04 23.32
N TYR A 73 6.25 -5.97 22.02
CA TYR A 73 5.94 -4.71 21.33
C TYR A 73 4.43 -4.42 21.25
N ARG A 74 3.58 -5.34 21.74
CA ARG A 74 2.11 -5.27 21.72
C ARG A 74 1.55 -4.93 20.34
N LYS A 75 2.12 -5.51 19.28
CA LYS A 75 1.75 -5.22 17.89
C LYS A 75 1.90 -6.44 16.98
N ASN A 76 1.14 -6.44 15.89
CA ASN A 76 1.29 -7.42 14.81
C ASN A 76 2.40 -7.00 13.83
N HIS A 77 3.15 -7.97 13.35
CA HIS A 77 4.22 -7.78 12.36
C HIS A 77 4.26 -8.91 11.32
N TYR A 78 5.02 -8.70 10.26
CA TYR A 78 5.19 -9.60 9.12
C TYR A 78 6.65 -10.02 8.92
N GLY A 79 7.47 -9.92 9.97
CA GLY A 79 8.86 -10.42 9.94
C GLY A 79 8.92 -11.95 9.89
N GLY A 80 10.12 -12.48 9.99
CA GLY A 80 10.45 -13.90 9.90
C GLY A 80 10.53 -14.38 8.45
N VAL A 81 10.06 -15.61 8.20
CA VAL A 81 10.19 -16.23 6.87
C VAL A 81 9.47 -15.40 5.80
N HIS A 82 10.21 -14.95 4.79
CA HIS A 82 9.66 -14.21 3.65
C HIS A 82 9.23 -15.19 2.55
N THR A 83 7.95 -15.56 2.56
CA THR A 83 7.32 -16.31 1.46
C THR A 83 6.46 -15.38 0.61
N TYR A 84 6.63 -15.44 -0.71
CA TYR A 84 5.89 -14.66 -1.70
C TYR A 84 4.93 -15.52 -2.53
N GLU A 85 4.51 -16.66 -1.98
CA GLU A 85 3.55 -17.55 -2.62
C GLU A 85 2.18 -16.85 -2.73
N LEU A 86 1.78 -16.55 -3.96
CA LEU A 86 0.55 -15.84 -4.21
C LEU A 86 -0.66 -16.67 -3.80
N SER A 87 -1.62 -16.02 -3.14
CA SER A 87 -2.92 -16.60 -2.85
C SER A 87 -3.67 -16.92 -4.13
N ASN A 88 -4.45 -17.99 -4.09
CA ASN A 88 -5.23 -18.45 -5.24
C ASN A 88 -6.61 -17.78 -5.28
N ALA A 89 -6.97 -17.18 -6.41
CA ALA A 89 -8.25 -16.47 -6.60
C ALA A 89 -9.49 -17.39 -6.54
N GLU A 90 -9.38 -18.63 -7.02
CA GLU A 90 -10.47 -19.61 -6.97
C GLU A 90 -10.73 -20.07 -5.53
N SER A 91 -9.66 -20.32 -4.76
CA SER A 91 -9.73 -20.60 -3.32
C SER A 91 -10.38 -19.43 -2.57
N HIS A 92 -9.98 -18.18 -2.88
CA HIS A 92 -10.60 -17.00 -2.29
C HIS A 92 -12.11 -16.96 -2.56
N ARG A 93 -12.51 -17.19 -3.81
CA ARG A 93 -13.91 -17.22 -4.24
C ARG A 93 -14.68 -18.32 -3.51
N LYS A 94 -14.14 -19.54 -3.43
CA LYS A 94 -14.73 -20.65 -2.70
C LYS A 94 -15.00 -20.28 -1.24
N HIS A 95 -13.98 -19.78 -0.53
CA HIS A 95 -14.11 -19.38 0.87
C HIS A 95 -15.09 -18.21 1.07
N ALA A 96 -15.14 -17.26 0.12
CA ALA A 96 -16.12 -16.18 0.17
C ALA A 96 -17.58 -16.69 0.04
N TYR A 97 -17.82 -17.69 -0.81
CA TYR A 97 -19.14 -18.33 -0.93
C TYR A 97 -19.51 -19.17 0.30
N GLU A 98 -18.57 -19.93 0.85
CA GLU A 98 -18.76 -20.66 2.12
C GLU A 98 -19.14 -19.70 3.25
N TRP A 99 -18.45 -18.56 3.34
CA TRP A 99 -18.77 -17.50 4.30
C TRP A 99 -20.20 -16.95 4.10
N LEU A 100 -20.62 -16.76 2.84
CA LEU A 100 -21.97 -16.29 2.52
C LEU A 100 -23.04 -17.29 2.98
N GLN A 101 -22.80 -18.59 2.76
CA GLN A 101 -23.69 -19.71 3.09
C GLN A 101 -23.76 -20.03 4.59
N CYS A 102 -22.87 -19.48 5.42
CA CYS A 102 -22.94 -19.64 6.87
C CYS A 102 -24.27 -19.11 7.45
N ASN A 103 -24.98 -19.96 8.20
CA ASN A 103 -26.34 -19.71 8.69
C ASN A 103 -26.42 -18.87 9.97
N SER A 104 -25.30 -18.60 10.63
CA SER A 104 -25.26 -17.79 11.86
C SER A 104 -24.09 -16.82 11.88
N LYS A 105 -24.24 -15.74 12.66
CA LYS A 105 -23.15 -14.77 12.91
C LYS A 105 -21.89 -15.45 13.44
N ASN A 106 -22.04 -16.38 14.39
CA ASN A 106 -20.92 -17.11 14.97
C ASN A 106 -20.19 -17.99 13.93
N SER A 107 -20.94 -18.69 13.06
CA SER A 107 -20.32 -19.48 11.98
C SER A 107 -19.54 -18.62 10.98
N ARG A 108 -20.07 -17.45 10.61
CA ARG A 108 -19.37 -16.47 9.76
C ARG A 108 -18.10 -15.93 10.41
N GLU A 109 -18.14 -15.67 11.71
CA GLU A 109 -16.98 -15.18 12.46
C GLU A 109 -15.88 -16.25 12.56
N ASN A 110 -16.25 -17.51 12.81
CA ASN A 110 -15.29 -18.61 12.85
C ASN A 110 -14.64 -18.85 11.49
N HIS A 111 -15.43 -18.90 10.41
CA HIS A 111 -14.92 -19.01 9.05
C HIS A 111 -13.99 -17.84 8.69
N PHE A 112 -14.38 -16.61 9.06
CA PHE A 112 -13.54 -15.43 8.85
C PHE A 112 -12.22 -15.48 9.63
N LYS A 113 -12.19 -15.99 10.87
CA LYS A 113 -10.94 -16.17 11.63
C LYS A 113 -10.02 -17.18 10.96
N GLU A 114 -10.59 -18.27 10.46
CA GLU A 114 -9.86 -19.34 9.81
C GLU A 114 -9.29 -18.89 8.46
N TYR A 115 -10.08 -18.28 7.57
CA TYR A 115 -9.64 -17.98 6.20
C TYR A 115 -9.26 -16.52 5.97
N GLY A 116 -9.75 -15.60 6.81
CA GLY A 116 -9.57 -14.16 6.61
C GLY A 116 -10.36 -13.60 5.44
N ILE A 117 -11.44 -14.27 5.02
CA ILE A 117 -12.19 -13.94 3.80
C ILE A 117 -13.68 -13.74 4.12
N ARG A 118 -14.33 -12.82 3.42
CA ARG A 118 -15.77 -12.52 3.47
C ARG A 118 -16.31 -12.40 2.04
N TRP A 119 -17.63 -12.49 1.92
CA TRP A 119 -18.32 -12.21 0.68
C TRP A 119 -18.13 -10.74 0.23
N SER A 120 -17.84 -10.57 -1.07
CA SER A 120 -17.92 -9.30 -1.78
C SER A 120 -18.79 -9.45 -3.01
N GLU A 121 -19.67 -8.48 -3.25
CA GLU A 121 -20.48 -8.42 -4.48
C GLU A 121 -19.62 -8.43 -5.75
N LEU A 122 -18.39 -7.91 -5.69
CA LEU A 122 -17.48 -7.93 -6.84
C LEU A 122 -17.19 -9.35 -7.34
N LEU A 123 -17.29 -10.36 -6.46
CA LEU A 123 -17.11 -11.76 -6.84
C LEU A 123 -18.23 -12.27 -7.74
N ARG A 124 -19.36 -11.58 -7.91
CA ARG A 124 -20.35 -11.96 -8.93
C ARG A 124 -19.83 -11.74 -10.35
N LEU A 125 -18.86 -10.84 -10.54
CA LEU A 125 -18.23 -10.61 -11.83
C LEU A 125 -17.36 -11.84 -12.20
N PRO A 126 -17.56 -12.43 -13.40
CA PRO A 126 -16.93 -13.70 -13.76
C PRO A 126 -15.42 -13.58 -13.96
N TYR A 127 -14.93 -12.39 -14.34
CA TYR A 127 -13.52 -12.09 -14.57
C TYR A 127 -12.80 -11.57 -13.31
N MET A 128 -13.49 -11.40 -12.19
CA MET A 128 -12.92 -10.75 -11.00
C MET A 128 -11.86 -11.63 -10.33
N ASP A 129 -10.64 -11.10 -10.27
CA ASP A 129 -9.51 -11.66 -9.51
C ASP A 129 -9.25 -10.79 -8.26
N PRO A 130 -9.74 -11.21 -7.07
CA PRO A 130 -9.62 -10.42 -5.85
C PRO A 130 -8.18 -10.34 -5.31
N ILE A 131 -7.24 -11.10 -5.87
CA ILE A 131 -5.83 -11.10 -5.48
C ILE A 131 -5.07 -10.10 -6.36
N ARG A 132 -5.23 -10.21 -7.69
CA ARG A 132 -4.53 -9.35 -8.66
C ARG A 132 -5.13 -7.96 -8.77
N PHE A 133 -6.45 -7.84 -8.69
CA PHE A 133 -7.16 -6.57 -8.94
C PHE A 133 -7.24 -5.69 -7.68
N ALA A 134 -6.96 -6.25 -6.50
CA ALA A 134 -6.68 -5.51 -5.29
C ALA A 134 -5.26 -4.91 -5.38
N VAL A 135 -5.14 -3.71 -5.95
CA VAL A 135 -3.84 -3.07 -6.12
C VAL A 135 -3.46 -2.27 -4.88
N VAL A 136 -2.17 -2.24 -4.58
CA VAL A 136 -1.62 -1.34 -3.56
C VAL A 136 -1.63 0.06 -4.13
N ASP A 137 -2.25 1.00 -3.44
CA ASP A 137 -2.17 2.42 -3.76
C ASP A 137 -0.78 2.96 -3.34
N PRO A 138 0.10 3.34 -4.29
CA PRO A 138 1.44 3.80 -3.96
C PRO A 138 1.46 5.07 -3.10
N MET A 139 0.48 5.98 -3.26
CA MET A 139 0.47 7.22 -2.48
C MET A 139 0.26 6.95 -0.99
N HIS A 140 -0.73 6.11 -0.67
CA HIS A 140 -1.05 5.78 0.70
C HIS A 140 -0.08 4.76 1.29
N CYS A 141 0.33 3.76 0.52
CA CYS A 141 1.22 2.71 1.02
C CYS A 141 2.67 3.19 1.11
N LEU A 142 3.25 3.75 0.04
CA LEU A 142 4.66 4.17 0.06
C LEU A 142 4.84 5.44 0.88
N PHE A 143 4.11 6.52 0.60
CA PHE A 143 4.41 7.82 1.22
C PHE A 143 3.72 8.01 2.58
N LEU A 144 2.41 7.78 2.67
CA LEU A 144 1.74 7.92 3.97
C LEU A 144 2.03 6.74 4.91
N GLY A 145 2.35 5.58 4.35
CA GLY A 145 2.67 4.35 5.07
C GLY A 145 4.16 4.20 5.35
N VAL A 146 4.93 3.72 4.37
CA VAL A 146 6.34 3.31 4.53
C VAL A 146 7.25 4.50 4.85
N ALA A 147 7.18 5.60 4.09
CA ALA A 147 8.04 6.77 4.31
C ALA A 147 7.85 7.36 5.70
N LYS A 148 6.59 7.63 6.07
CA LYS A 148 6.23 8.11 7.39
C LYS A 148 6.74 7.16 8.48
N TRP A 149 6.61 5.85 8.25
CA TRP A 149 7.03 4.84 9.21
C TRP A 149 8.57 4.77 9.35
N ILE A 150 9.34 4.80 8.26
CA ILE A 150 10.82 4.86 8.30
C ILE A 150 11.26 6.10 9.08
N ILE A 151 10.76 7.28 8.71
CA ILE A 151 11.20 8.53 9.35
C ILE A 151 10.77 8.59 10.81
N LYS A 152 9.50 8.31 11.12
CA LYS A 152 9.00 8.48 12.49
C LYS A 152 9.36 7.31 13.40
N SER A 153 9.13 6.07 12.97
CA SER A 153 9.27 4.89 13.81
C SER A 153 10.68 4.34 13.87
N ILE A 154 11.47 4.47 12.79
CA ILE A 154 12.89 4.15 12.82
C ILE A 154 13.68 5.39 13.24
N PHE A 155 13.76 6.42 12.41
CA PHE A 155 14.77 7.46 12.63
C PHE A 155 14.49 8.32 13.88
N VAL A 156 13.25 8.71 14.14
CA VAL A 156 12.94 9.51 15.34
C VAL A 156 12.80 8.62 16.58
N SER A 157 11.89 7.62 16.56
CA SER A 157 11.59 6.84 17.76
C SER A 157 12.74 5.94 18.23
N GLN A 158 13.68 5.54 17.36
CA GLN A 158 14.90 4.82 17.75
C GLN A 158 16.07 5.76 18.06
N GLY A 159 15.84 7.08 18.16
CA GLY A 159 16.83 8.07 18.57
C GLY A 159 17.93 8.36 17.54
N LYS A 160 17.75 8.00 16.27
CA LYS A 160 18.71 8.29 15.19
C LYS A 160 18.70 9.77 14.82
N LEU A 161 17.53 10.40 14.93
CA LEU A 161 17.33 11.84 14.73
C LEU A 161 16.71 12.46 15.98
N SER A 162 17.48 13.32 16.63
CA SER A 162 17.01 14.19 17.70
C SER A 162 16.26 15.41 17.16
N MET A 163 15.47 16.07 18.00
CA MET A 163 14.82 17.34 17.63
C MET A 163 15.83 18.43 17.23
N GLU A 164 17.04 18.42 17.77
CA GLU A 164 18.08 19.37 17.37
C GLU A 164 18.59 19.09 15.96
N GLN A 165 18.85 17.83 15.63
CA GLN A 165 19.16 17.43 14.25
C GLN A 165 18.01 17.76 13.28
N LEU A 166 16.75 17.62 13.71
CA LEU A 166 15.61 18.04 12.88
C LEU A 166 15.57 19.56 12.64
N ARG A 167 16.01 20.40 13.59
CA ARG A 167 16.16 21.85 13.37
C ARG A 167 17.27 22.16 12.37
N VAL A 168 18.39 21.43 12.43
CA VAL A 168 19.46 21.54 11.43
C VAL A 168 18.94 21.11 10.04
N ALA A 169 18.23 19.99 9.96
CA ALA A 169 17.62 19.51 8.72
C ALA A 169 16.58 20.50 8.16
N GLN A 170 15.76 21.12 9.03
CA GLN A 170 14.85 22.19 8.65
C GLN A 170 15.60 23.37 8.04
N ASN A 171 16.67 23.84 8.69
CA ASN A 171 17.49 24.92 8.16
C ASN A 171 18.06 24.57 6.78
N ARG A 172 18.57 23.35 6.59
CA ARG A 172 19.03 22.88 5.27
C ARG A 172 17.91 22.89 4.24
N MET A 173 16.72 22.42 4.62
CA MET A 173 15.52 22.40 3.77
C MET A 173 15.14 23.81 3.29
N ASP A 174 15.23 24.81 4.17
CA ASP A 174 14.91 26.22 3.88
C ASP A 174 15.86 26.85 2.83
N HIS A 175 17.06 26.29 2.64
CA HIS A 175 18.04 26.77 1.65
C HIS A 175 17.90 26.10 0.28
N VAL A 176 17.08 25.06 0.16
CA VAL A 176 16.85 24.36 -1.12
C VAL A 176 15.75 25.10 -1.89
N LYS A 177 16.11 25.63 -3.05
CA LYS A 177 15.15 26.26 -3.97
C LYS A 177 14.54 25.20 -4.89
N LEU A 178 13.23 25.03 -4.82
CA LEU A 178 12.50 24.15 -5.71
C LEU A 178 11.81 24.96 -6.82
N PRO A 179 11.75 24.44 -8.05
CA PRO A 179 10.96 25.06 -9.10
C PRO A 179 9.46 24.98 -8.79
N SER A 180 8.69 25.91 -9.36
CA SER A 180 7.28 26.13 -9.03
C SER A 180 6.32 25.01 -9.46
N ASP A 181 6.81 24.09 -10.29
CA ASP A 181 6.11 22.91 -10.78
C ASP A 181 6.20 21.72 -9.82
N ILE A 182 7.05 21.80 -8.79
CA ILE A 182 7.02 20.83 -7.70
C ILE A 182 5.71 20.99 -6.91
N GLY A 183 5.07 19.86 -6.60
CA GLY A 183 3.80 19.78 -5.88
C GLY A 183 3.88 20.29 -4.43
N ARG A 184 3.14 19.67 -3.51
CA ARG A 184 3.08 20.18 -2.14
C ARG A 184 4.40 19.96 -1.41
N ILE A 185 4.97 21.05 -0.91
CA ILE A 185 6.20 21.05 -0.11
C ILE A 185 5.82 20.95 1.38
N PRO A 186 6.52 20.15 2.19
CA PRO A 186 6.35 20.17 3.64
C PRO A 186 6.78 21.54 4.21
N PRO A 187 5.90 22.29 4.89
CA PRO A 187 6.23 23.62 5.37
C PRO A 187 7.22 23.59 6.53
N LYS A 188 7.09 22.60 7.43
CA LYS A 188 7.98 22.38 8.57
C LYS A 188 8.11 20.89 8.87
N ILE A 189 9.31 20.45 9.21
CA ILE A 189 9.62 19.08 9.64
C ILE A 189 9.99 19.02 11.13
N ALA A 190 10.56 20.09 11.70
CA ALA A 190 10.84 20.21 13.14
C ALA A 190 9.62 20.73 13.91
N ILE A 191 8.47 20.08 13.76
CA ILE A 191 7.18 20.52 14.35
C ILE A 191 6.48 19.39 15.11
N GLY A 192 5.91 19.74 16.28
CA GLY A 192 5.34 18.80 17.25
C GLY A 192 6.40 18.24 18.20
N SER A 193 5.99 17.35 19.11
CA SER A 193 6.91 16.73 20.08
C SER A 193 7.95 15.84 19.41
N ASP A 194 7.58 15.19 18.31
CA ASP A 194 8.40 14.15 17.65
C ASP A 194 8.75 14.50 16.20
N GLY A 195 8.57 15.76 15.78
CA GLY A 195 8.73 16.16 14.38
C GLY A 195 7.70 15.57 13.40
N PHE A 196 7.74 16.06 12.16
CA PHE A 196 6.96 15.61 11.00
C PHE A 196 5.45 15.52 11.26
N SER A 197 4.91 16.44 12.04
CA SER A 197 3.48 16.44 12.40
C SER A 197 2.62 16.84 11.20
N ASN A 198 1.55 16.08 10.96
CA ASN A 198 0.47 16.39 10.00
C ASN A 198 0.89 16.57 8.53
N LEU A 199 1.96 15.88 8.07
CA LEU A 199 2.29 15.85 6.65
C LEU A 199 1.32 14.99 5.85
N THR A 200 0.85 15.52 4.72
CA THR A 200 0.04 14.81 3.72
C THR A 200 0.88 13.83 2.90
N ALA A 201 0.24 12.88 2.19
CA ALA A 201 0.95 11.93 1.33
C ALA A 201 1.83 12.61 0.27
N ASP A 202 1.35 13.69 -0.35
CA ASP A 202 2.10 14.45 -1.34
C ASP A 202 3.30 15.18 -0.73
N GLN A 203 3.17 15.69 0.49
CA GLN A 203 4.29 16.28 1.23
C GLN A 203 5.33 15.24 1.64
N TRP A 204 4.90 14.03 2.04
CA TRP A 204 5.81 12.90 2.28
C TRP A 204 6.55 12.49 1.01
N LYS A 205 5.87 12.45 -0.13
CA LYS A 205 6.48 12.20 -1.44
C LYS A 205 7.59 13.20 -1.73
N THR A 206 7.28 14.50 -1.67
CA THR A 206 8.25 15.57 -1.89
C THR A 206 9.41 15.48 -0.90
N PHE A 207 9.12 15.25 0.38
CA PHE A 207 10.14 15.08 1.41
C PHE A 207 11.12 13.94 1.08
N ILE A 208 10.60 12.75 0.82
CA ILE A 208 11.42 11.57 0.55
C ILE A 208 12.23 11.74 -0.72
N MET A 209 11.59 12.11 -1.81
CA MET A 209 12.24 12.10 -3.13
C MET A 209 13.28 13.20 -3.30
N ILE A 210 13.06 14.38 -2.69
CA ILE A 210 13.88 15.56 -2.95
C ILE A 210 14.79 15.88 -1.78
N TYR A 211 14.25 15.88 -0.56
CA TYR A 211 14.93 16.43 0.60
C TYR A 211 15.70 15.38 1.40
N SER A 212 15.10 14.21 1.62
CA SER A 212 15.50 13.28 2.67
C SER A 212 16.97 12.88 2.59
N THR A 213 17.45 12.50 1.40
CA THR A 213 18.86 12.17 1.19
C THR A 213 19.75 13.39 1.43
N ALA A 214 19.47 14.54 0.82
CA ALA A 214 20.36 15.70 0.90
C ALA A 214 20.48 16.27 2.32
N ILE A 215 19.40 16.27 3.10
CA ILE A 215 19.39 16.95 4.40
C ILE A 215 19.67 16.04 5.59
N LEU A 216 19.50 14.72 5.45
CA LEU A 216 19.66 13.75 6.55
C LEU A 216 20.91 12.86 6.43
N TRP A 217 21.58 12.79 5.27
CA TRP A 217 22.58 11.76 5.00
C TRP A 217 23.69 11.66 6.06
N ASP A 218 24.31 12.78 6.42
CA ASP A 218 25.41 12.85 7.39
C ASP A 218 24.96 12.61 8.84
N MET A 219 23.65 12.64 9.12
CA MET A 219 23.07 12.40 10.44
C MET A 219 22.76 10.92 10.71
N LEU A 220 22.74 10.09 9.68
CA LEU A 220 22.37 8.67 9.76
C LEU A 220 23.61 7.76 9.77
N ASP A 221 23.49 6.60 10.41
CA ASP A 221 24.50 5.54 10.33
C ASP A 221 24.44 4.79 8.98
N ASP A 222 25.40 3.90 8.74
CA ASP A 222 25.53 3.23 7.44
C ASP A 222 24.34 2.33 7.09
N ASN A 223 23.68 1.71 8.07
CA ASN A 223 22.50 0.89 7.81
C ASN A 223 21.30 1.77 7.51
N ASP A 224 21.11 2.86 8.26
CA ASP A 224 20.01 3.81 8.07
C ASP A 224 20.12 4.57 6.74
N ARG A 225 21.34 4.91 6.32
CA ARG A 225 21.61 5.46 4.97
C ARG A 225 21.21 4.50 3.87
N LYS A 226 21.52 3.20 4.01
CA LYS A 226 21.13 2.18 3.03
C LYS A 226 19.62 1.98 2.99
N ILE A 227 18.95 1.91 4.15
CA ILE A 227 17.49 1.82 4.24
C ILE A 227 16.85 3.00 3.49
N LEU A 228 17.30 4.23 3.78
CA LEU A 228 16.81 5.43 3.09
C LEU A 228 17.11 5.39 1.59
N GLY A 229 18.34 5.04 1.22
CA GLY A 229 18.79 5.00 -0.17
C GLY A 229 18.00 3.99 -1.02
N TYR A 230 17.79 2.78 -0.52
CA TYR A 230 16.96 1.77 -1.19
C TYR A 230 15.52 2.24 -1.35
N PHE A 231 14.94 2.82 -0.30
CA PHE A 231 13.58 3.32 -0.35
C PHE A 231 13.41 4.47 -1.35
N VAL A 232 14.30 5.47 -1.30
CA VAL A 232 14.31 6.61 -2.22
C VAL A 232 14.49 6.15 -3.66
N ARG A 233 15.39 5.19 -3.93
CA ARG A 233 15.60 4.62 -5.26
C ARG A 233 14.33 3.93 -5.78
N ALA A 234 13.71 3.08 -4.97
CA ALA A 234 12.45 2.42 -5.34
C ALA A 234 11.33 3.44 -5.62
N CYS A 235 11.16 4.45 -4.75
CA CYS A 235 10.17 5.50 -4.97
C CYS A 235 10.41 6.28 -6.27
N ASN A 236 11.65 6.63 -6.58
CA ASN A 236 11.99 7.36 -7.80
C ASN A 236 11.64 6.56 -9.07
N LEU A 237 11.81 5.24 -9.04
CA LEU A 237 11.42 4.35 -10.14
C LEU A 237 9.90 4.20 -10.25
N LEU A 238 9.20 4.02 -9.13
CA LEU A 238 7.76 3.72 -9.11
C LEU A 238 6.84 4.92 -9.41
N VAL A 239 7.36 6.15 -9.32
CA VAL A 239 6.58 7.37 -9.60
C VAL A 239 6.87 7.98 -10.97
N THR A 240 7.68 7.32 -11.81
CA THR A 240 7.89 7.78 -13.19
C THR A 240 6.60 7.62 -14.00
N ARG A 241 6.46 8.46 -15.03
CA ARG A 241 5.31 8.40 -15.95
C ARG A 241 5.34 7.16 -16.84
N ILE A 242 6.55 6.71 -17.19
CA ILE A 242 6.80 5.53 -18.01
C ILE A 242 7.75 4.66 -17.22
N ILE A 243 7.34 3.42 -17.00
CA ILE A 243 8.09 2.44 -16.22
C ILE A 243 8.35 1.23 -17.10
N THR A 244 9.60 0.77 -17.10
CA THR A 244 10.01 -0.43 -17.83
C THR A 244 9.95 -1.66 -16.93
N GLU A 245 10.05 -2.86 -17.52
CA GLU A 245 10.15 -4.09 -16.73
C GLU A 245 11.42 -4.13 -15.87
N ASP A 246 12.52 -3.54 -16.35
CA ASP A 246 13.77 -3.49 -15.59
C ASP A 246 13.69 -2.50 -14.43
N ASP A 247 13.01 -1.36 -14.60
CA ASP A 247 12.69 -0.45 -13.50
C ASP A 247 11.85 -1.15 -12.41
N LEU A 248 10.87 -1.98 -12.82
CA LEU A 248 10.05 -2.76 -11.90
C LEU A 248 10.86 -3.81 -11.13
N LYS A 249 11.77 -4.52 -11.81
CA LYS A 249 12.68 -5.48 -11.17
C LYS A 249 13.58 -4.79 -10.16
N GLU A 250 14.21 -3.68 -10.54
CA GLU A 250 15.08 -2.93 -9.63
C GLU A 250 14.28 -2.39 -8.43
N ALA A 251 13.10 -1.79 -8.65
CA ALA A 251 12.27 -1.31 -7.56
C ALA A 251 11.89 -2.44 -6.60
N GLN A 252 11.55 -3.62 -7.12
CA GLN A 252 11.24 -4.80 -6.30
C GLN A 252 12.46 -5.26 -5.49
N GLU A 253 13.64 -5.32 -6.10
CA GLU A 253 14.89 -5.68 -5.40
C GLU A 253 15.21 -4.69 -4.29
N ARG A 254 15.13 -3.39 -4.55
CA ARG A 254 15.40 -2.34 -3.55
C ARG A 254 14.43 -2.39 -2.38
N LEU A 255 13.14 -2.63 -2.64
CA LEU A 255 12.15 -2.78 -1.56
C LEU A 255 12.41 -4.04 -0.72
N LYS A 256 12.83 -5.14 -1.36
CA LYS A 256 13.25 -6.36 -0.64
C LYS A 256 14.48 -6.10 0.21
N ASP A 257 15.55 -5.56 -0.38
CA ASP A 257 16.80 -5.23 0.32
C ASP A 257 16.55 -4.33 1.52
N MET A 258 15.69 -3.32 1.35
CA MET A 258 15.25 -2.44 2.44
C MET A 258 14.55 -3.22 3.55
N ALA A 259 13.56 -4.07 3.21
CA ALA A 259 12.83 -4.85 4.21
C ALA A 259 13.76 -5.81 4.97
N TYR A 260 14.63 -6.55 4.28
CA TYR A 260 15.61 -7.44 4.91
C TYR A 260 16.57 -6.67 5.83
N LEU A 261 17.05 -5.50 5.39
CA LEU A 261 17.94 -4.69 6.20
C LEU A 261 17.26 -4.12 7.44
N ILE A 262 16.00 -3.68 7.33
CA ILE A 262 15.19 -3.25 8.48
C ILE A 262 15.05 -4.39 9.47
N GLU A 263 14.67 -5.58 9.01
CA GLU A 263 14.47 -6.74 9.88
C GLU A 263 15.76 -7.15 10.59
N ASN A 264 16.87 -7.22 9.86
CA ASN A 264 18.17 -7.59 10.44
C ASN A 264 18.69 -6.55 11.44
N THR A 265 18.37 -5.27 11.24
CA THR A 265 18.88 -4.17 12.08
C THR A 265 18.00 -3.94 13.31
N TYR A 266 16.69 -4.02 13.15
CA TYR A 266 15.71 -3.61 14.16
C TYR A 266 14.84 -4.74 14.70
N GLY A 267 14.85 -5.90 14.06
CA GLY A 267 14.05 -7.06 14.43
C GLY A 267 12.80 -7.25 13.57
N PRO A 268 12.21 -8.46 13.61
CA PRO A 268 11.05 -8.83 12.79
C PRO A 268 9.80 -7.98 13.09
N GLU A 269 9.70 -7.39 14.29
CA GLU A 269 8.59 -6.53 14.73
C GLU A 269 8.52 -5.21 13.97
N PHE A 270 9.60 -4.83 13.27
CA PHE A 270 9.67 -3.64 12.45
C PHE A 270 9.14 -3.88 11.02
N ILE A 271 8.89 -5.12 10.62
CA ILE A 271 8.22 -5.40 9.34
C ILE A 271 6.71 -5.21 9.52
N THR A 272 6.22 -4.02 9.19
CA THR A 272 4.78 -3.73 9.21
C THR A 272 4.06 -4.28 7.98
N SER A 273 2.73 -4.27 8.01
CA SER A 273 1.93 -4.66 6.84
C SER A 273 2.23 -3.83 5.58
N ASN A 274 2.56 -2.54 5.71
CA ASN A 274 2.93 -1.69 4.57
C ASN A 274 4.32 -2.01 4.01
N ILE A 275 5.24 -2.50 4.85
CA ILE A 275 6.58 -2.94 4.41
C ILE A 275 6.50 -4.29 3.70
N HIS A 276 5.58 -5.15 4.16
CA HIS A 276 5.37 -6.47 3.58
C HIS A 276 4.65 -6.43 2.22
N LEU A 277 3.70 -5.51 2.06
CA LEU A 277 2.91 -5.32 0.83
C LEU A 277 3.72 -4.73 -0.31
#